data_AF-A0A0N0PF84-F1
#
_entry.id   AF-A0A0N0PF84-F1
#
_cell.length_a   1.000
_cell.length_b   1.000
_cell.length_c   1.000
_cell.angle_alpha   90.00
_cell.angle_beta   90.00
_cell.angle_gamma   90.00
#
_symmetry.space_group_name_H-M   'P 1'
#
loop_
_entity.id
_entity.type
_entity.pdbx_description
1 polymer ?
#
loop_
_entity_poly.entity_id
_entity_poly.type
_entity_poly.pdbx_seq_one_letter_code
_entity_poly.pdbx_strand_id
1 'polypeptide(L)'
;MLELDADKRITAEQALAHEYLAQYADPTDEPVSAPYDQSFEDMELPVDKWKELVWKEVVEFKPHPQHMSTVVEVNPSLNYLSLFLTA
;
A
#
# COMPACT_ATOMS: atom_id res chain seq x y z
N MET A 1 8.86 3.60 23.66
CA MET A 1 7.55 3.47 22.97
C MET A 1 6.47 4.29 23.64
N LEU A 2 6.17 4.11 24.92
CA LEU A 2 5.12 4.85 25.64
C LEU A 2 5.66 6.15 26.27
N GLU A 3 6.22 7.02 25.44
CA GLU A 3 6.63 8.37 25.85
C GLU A 3 5.53 9.36 25.46
N LEU A 4 5.21 10.30 26.36
CA LEU A 4 4.26 11.38 26.09
C LEU A 4 4.78 12.31 24.97
N ASP A 5 6.07 12.60 25.03
CA ASP A 5 6.78 13.37 24.01
C ASP A 5 7.06 12.49 22.79
N ALA A 6 6.51 12.88 21.63
CA ALA A 6 6.61 12.10 20.41
C ALA A 6 8.05 11.97 19.91
N ASP A 7 8.82 13.05 20.04
CA ASP A 7 10.20 13.12 19.54
C ASP A 7 11.16 12.26 20.38
N LYS A 8 10.73 11.85 21.58
CA LYS A 8 11.47 10.94 22.45
C LYS A 8 11.07 9.48 22.30
N ARG A 9 10.04 9.18 21.49
CA ARG A 9 9.68 7.78 21.23
C ARG A 9 10.76 7.13 20.39
N ILE A 10 11.14 5.92 20.79
CA ILE A 10 11.98 5.01 20.00
C ILE A 10 11.41 4.82 18.59
N THR A 11 12.26 4.84 17.56
CA THR A 11 11.86 4.56 16.17
C THR A 11 11.67 3.06 15.92
N ALA A 12 11.09 2.70 14.78
CA ALA A 12 10.92 1.30 14.40
C ALA A 12 12.28 0.60 14.25
N GLU A 13 13.26 1.25 13.61
CA GLU A 13 14.61 0.70 13.42
C GLU A 13 15.33 0.49 14.77
N GLN A 14 15.21 1.46 15.68
CA GLN A 14 15.79 1.35 17.01
C GLN A 14 15.11 0.24 17.84
N ALA A 15 13.81 0.05 17.66
CA ALA A 15 13.06 -1.01 18.34
C ALA A 15 13.42 -2.41 17.81
N LEU A 16 13.64 -2.56 16.49
CA LEU A 16 14.10 -3.82 15.89
C LEU A 16 15.50 -4.21 16.43
N ALA A 17 16.37 -3.24 16.66
CA ALA A 17 17.69 -3.46 17.27
C ALA A 17 17.68 -3.70 18.79
N HIS A 18 16.52 -3.68 19.46
CA HIS A 18 16.43 -3.85 20.90
C HIS A 18 16.64 -5.32 21.32
N GLU A 19 17.32 -5.56 22.45
CA GLU A 19 17.68 -6.92 22.93
C GLU A 19 16.52 -7.91 23.00
N TYR A 20 15.31 -7.41 23.29
CA TYR A 20 14.09 -8.20 23.32
C TYR A 20 13.80 -8.94 22.00
N LEU A 21 14.16 -8.34 20.85
CA LEU A 21 13.98 -8.91 19.52
C LEU A 21 15.25 -9.57 18.95
N ALA A 22 16.35 -9.63 19.71
CA ALA A 22 17.65 -10.09 19.20
C ALA A 22 17.64 -11.52 18.63
N GLN A 23 16.70 -12.37 19.06
CA GLN A 23 16.54 -13.72 18.52
C GLN A 23 15.92 -13.76 17.11
N TYR A 24 15.29 -12.67 16.66
CA TYR A 24 14.59 -12.55 15.38
C TYR A 24 15.17 -11.47 14.47
N ALA A 25 15.86 -10.48 15.03
CA ALA A 25 16.41 -9.36 14.28
C ALA A 25 17.47 -9.83 13.26
N ASP A 26 17.27 -9.45 12.00
CA ASP A 26 18.22 -9.68 10.91
C ASP A 26 18.33 -8.40 10.07
N PRO A 27 19.39 -7.60 10.24
CA PRO A 27 19.58 -6.37 9.48
C PRO A 27 19.63 -6.55 7.97
N THR A 28 19.84 -7.78 7.47
CA THR A 28 19.87 -8.08 6.04
C THR A 28 18.48 -8.40 5.46
N ASP A 29 17.49 -8.71 6.31
CA ASP A 29 16.10 -9.00 5.95
C ASP A 29 15.11 -7.93 6.45
N GLU A 30 15.62 -6.75 6.79
CA GLU A 30 14.84 -5.59 7.23
C GLU A 30 14.97 -4.42 6.23
N PRO A 31 14.44 -4.55 5.00
CA PRO A 31 14.61 -3.54 3.95
C PRO A 31 13.76 -2.30 4.19
N VAL A 32 14.27 -1.15 3.73
CA VAL A 32 13.52 0.11 3.65
C VAL A 32 12.85 0.24 2.28
N SER A 33 11.62 0.74 2.25
CA SER A 33 10.93 1.05 0.99
C SER A 33 11.56 2.24 0.27
N ALA A 34 11.42 2.28 -1.06
CA ALA A 34 11.60 3.54 -1.79
C ALA A 34 10.63 4.62 -1.26
N PRO A 35 10.99 5.91 -1.33
CA PRO A 35 10.08 6.99 -0.99
C PRO A 35 8.77 6.89 -1.79
N TYR A 36 7.64 6.99 -1.09
CA TYR A 36 6.33 7.00 -1.71
C TYR A 36 5.98 8.41 -2.18
N ASP A 37 5.54 8.55 -3.44
CA ASP A 37 5.07 9.82 -3.99
C ASP A 37 3.65 10.12 -3.48
N GLN A 38 3.56 11.10 -2.59
CA GLN A 38 2.32 11.59 -1.98
C GLN A 38 1.91 12.97 -2.51
N SER A 39 2.51 13.44 -3.61
CA SER A 39 2.20 14.76 -4.17
C SER A 39 0.72 14.94 -4.57
N PHE A 40 -0.01 13.84 -4.75
CA PHE A 40 -1.45 13.86 -5.02
C PHE A 40 -2.27 14.41 -3.84
N GLU A 41 -1.79 14.34 -2.60
CA GLU A 41 -2.49 14.88 -1.42
C GLU A 41 -2.68 16.40 -1.49
N ASP A 42 -1.76 17.10 -2.17
CA ASP A 42 -1.82 18.54 -2.37
C ASP A 42 -2.65 18.94 -3.61
N MET A 43 -3.24 17.97 -4.33
CA MET A 43 -3.99 18.23 -5.57
C MET A 43 -5.48 18.44 -5.31
N GLU A 44 -6.03 19.55 -5.80
CA GLU A 44 -7.47 19.77 -5.87
C GLU A 44 -8.02 19.44 -7.27
N LEU A 45 -8.38 18.18 -7.49
CA LEU A 45 -8.97 17.71 -8.74
C LEU A 45 -10.48 17.48 -8.63
N PRO A 46 -11.25 17.67 -9.71
CA PRO A 46 -12.64 17.26 -9.75
C PRO A 46 -12.76 15.74 -9.67
N VAL A 47 -13.91 15.26 -9.17
CA VAL A 47 -14.20 13.83 -8.95
C VAL A 47 -13.92 12.98 -10.20
N ASP A 48 -14.25 13.47 -11.39
CA ASP A 48 -14.05 12.69 -12.62
C ASP A 48 -12.57 12.46 -12.94
N LYS A 49 -11.68 13.39 -12.57
CA LYS A 49 -10.23 13.19 -12.71
C LYS A 49 -9.68 12.19 -11.71
N TRP A 50 -10.20 12.18 -10.49
CA TRP A 50 -9.87 11.12 -9.53
C TRP A 50 -10.29 9.74 -10.01
N LYS A 51 -11.48 9.62 -10.62
CA LYS A 51 -11.92 8.35 -11.24
C LYS A 51 -10.97 7.89 -12.34
N GLU A 52 -10.53 8.81 -13.21
CA GLU A 52 -9.56 8.49 -14.27
C GLU A 52 -8.22 7.99 -13.68
N LEU A 53 -7.69 8.63 -12.64
CA LEU A 53 -6.44 8.22 -12.00
C LEU A 53 -6.56 6.84 -11.33
N VAL A 54 -7.64 6.60 -10.57
CA VAL A 54 -7.90 5.29 -9.95
C VAL A 54 -8.06 4.22 -11.03
N TRP A 55 -8.77 4.51 -12.12
CA TRP A 55 -8.92 3.58 -13.22
C TRP A 55 -7.58 3.23 -13.86
N LYS A 56 -6.71 4.22 -14.03
CA LYS A 56 -5.35 4.02 -14.55
C LYS A 56 -4.54 3.08 -13.66
N GLU A 57 -4.55 3.27 -12.34
CA GLU A 57 -3.86 2.39 -11.39
C GLU A 57 -4.34 0.93 -11.47
N VAL A 58 -5.64 0.71 -11.63
CA VAL A 58 -6.21 -0.64 -11.79
C VAL A 58 -5.72 -1.31 -13.07
N VAL A 59 -5.65 -0.56 -14.18
CA VAL A 59 -5.19 -1.07 -15.48
C VAL A 59 -3.68 -1.31 -15.51
N GLU A 60 -2.90 -0.46 -14.84
CA GLU A 60 -1.43 -0.54 -14.80
C GLU A 60 -0.91 -1.52 -13.75
N PHE A 61 -1.78 -2.04 -12.88
CA PHE A 61 -1.42 -3.03 -11.86
C PHE A 61 -0.74 -4.25 -12.48
N LYS A 62 0.46 -4.57 -11.98
CA LYS A 62 1.20 -5.78 -12.35
C LYS A 62 1.17 -6.75 -11.18
N PRO A 63 0.54 -7.92 -11.31
CA PRO A 63 0.49 -8.88 -10.22
C PRO A 63 1.90 -9.31 -9.84
N HIS A 64 2.16 -9.36 -8.53
CA HIS A 64 3.43 -9.87 -8.05
C HIS A 64 3.53 -11.38 -8.41
N PRO A 65 4.67 -11.86 -8.93
CA PRO A 65 4.79 -13.24 -9.43
C PRO A 65 4.40 -14.33 -8.43
N GLN A 66 4.52 -14.07 -7.13
CA GLN A 66 4.18 -15.02 -6.06
C GLN A 66 2.66 -15.19 -5.83
N HIS A 67 1.80 -14.38 -6.47
CA HIS A 67 0.34 -14.41 -6.26
C HIS A 67 -0.47 -14.80 -7.52
N MET A 68 0.16 -15.40 -8.55
CA MET A 68 -0.46 -15.73 -9.85
C MET A 68 -1.48 -16.91 -9.83
N SER A 69 -1.95 -17.37 -8.67
CA SER A 69 -2.86 -18.55 -8.58
C SER A 69 -4.35 -18.23 -8.74
N THR A 70 -4.75 -17.00 -9.04
CA THR A 70 -6.15 -16.67 -9.34
C THR A 70 -6.23 -15.70 -10.51
N VAL A 71 -6.20 -16.25 -11.72
CA VAL A 71 -6.51 -15.51 -12.94
C VAL A 71 -8.01 -15.20 -12.91
N VAL A 72 -8.38 -14.00 -12.47
CA VAL A 72 -9.71 -13.45 -12.78
C VAL A 72 -9.61 -12.97 -14.23
N GLU A 73 -10.18 -13.70 -15.18
CA GLU A 73 -10.36 -13.20 -16.53
C GLU A 73 -11.19 -11.91 -16.47
N VAL A 74 -10.53 -10.77 -16.63
CA VAL A 74 -11.20 -9.48 -16.80
C VAL A 74 -11.89 -9.53 -18.15
N ASN A 75 -13.18 -9.87 -18.16
CA ASN A 75 -14.00 -9.84 -19.36
C ASN A 75 -14.32 -8.37 -19.71
N PRO A 76 -13.80 -7.83 -20.85
CA PRO A 76 -13.99 -6.43 -21.22
C PRO A 76 -15.44 -6.05 -21.54
N SER A 77 -16.35 -7.04 -21.66
CA SER A 77 -17.77 -6.82 -21.92
C SER A 77 -18.64 -6.69 -20.66
N LEU A 78 -18.09 -6.93 -19.46
CA LEU A 78 -18.85 -6.83 -18.22
C LEU A 78 -18.91 -5.38 -17.73
N ASN A 79 -20.11 -4.82 -17.76
CA ASN A 79 -20.39 -3.50 -17.19
C ASN A 79 -20.47 -3.62 -15.66
N TYR A 80 -19.40 -3.22 -14.96
CA TYR A 80 -19.25 -3.32 -13.50
C TYR A 80 -20.30 -2.55 -12.68
N LEU A 81 -21.15 -1.75 -13.31
CA LEU A 81 -22.27 -1.04 -12.69
C LEU A 81 -23.39 -1.97 -12.15
N SER A 82 -23.42 -3.26 -12.53
CA SER A 82 -24.43 -4.21 -12.04
C SER A 82 -24.10 -4.83 -10.67
N LEU A 83 -22.87 -4.68 -10.15
CA LEU A 83 -22.45 -5.28 -8.88
C LEU A 83 -22.98 -4.55 -7.63
N PHE A 84 -23.57 -3.36 -7.76
CA PHE A 84 -24.03 -2.55 -6.62
C PHE A 84 -25.56 -2.54 -6.41
N LEU A 85 -26.34 -3.27 -7.22
CA LEU A 85 -27.82 -3.15 -7.23
C LEU A 85 -28.60 -4.40 -6.79
N THR A 86 -27.94 -5.36 -6.15
CA THR A 86 -28.63 -6.45 -5.44
C THR A 86 -28.13 -6.53 -4.01
N ALA A 87 -28.78 -5.75 -3.15
CA ALA A 87 -28.87 -5.93 -1.71
C ALA A 87 -30.35 -6.06 -1.33
#